data_AF-W6YE39-F1
#
_entry.id   AF-W6YE39-F1
#
_cell.length_a   1.000
_cell.length_b   1.000
_cell.length_c   1.000
_cell.angle_alpha   90.00
_cell.angle_beta   90.00
_cell.angle_gamma   90.00
#
_symmetry.space_group_name_H-M   'P 1'
#
loop_
_entity.id
_entity.type
_entity.pdbx_description
1 polymer ?
#
loop_
_entity_poly.entity_id
_entity_poly.type
_entity_poly.pdbx_seq_one_letter_code
_entity_poly.pdbx_strand_id
1 'polypeptide(L)'
;MASPATAKRDSMDATANSLETKMKAASLEQSTRKRPLGLMDLPPSIRNNIYRYCLDTEMVNLGEPNVSYTHKIGDGVLKFSASRKPFPINSGLFYVNKAFSKDALRYFYEKNLWVKLDVYTADARHAKTLLEDSGLLFSTALPDAVEKATQHALEVVLVEKNSAQKRASVMFPAQYLPRLINFFDQASRATASWAPMHTLFLTVMNTYEFPISRLQGDLLEPFRLLSNFGGVTVDSKNLLPRYAEGLQSMMTEKSFTAESYLARVTELADLSDSAREKEDYTLANEYANAVIVALTYGYLTHPEILHSQDESFSKSIQRLRWRTELGLGISLSIPLRSLTSTKHWMHTSNPTPEIKKAARDLLLAETSVSKALSLVTDSPSPASNPWFHSLPIELIPNNKPTFFTEREKAQTWYVLGTVHMALGENIFACGDMERALELWGNESGVDEEDGLRGRIEEAFERARKGIDGDAESMWVGDIRPGTGLKKAARLARGL
;
A
#
# COMPACT_ATOMS: atom_id res chain seq x y z
N MET A 1 -104.13 -27.07 -18.62
CA MET A 1 -104.09 -27.62 -17.25
C MET A 1 -102.64 -27.59 -16.79
N ALA A 2 -102.41 -27.14 -15.55
CA ALA A 2 -101.15 -27.06 -14.80
C ALA A 2 -100.07 -26.05 -15.25
N SER A 3 -100.03 -24.93 -14.52
CA SER A 3 -98.81 -24.23 -14.03
C SER A 3 -98.62 -24.62 -12.54
N PRO A 4 -97.55 -24.25 -11.81
CA PRO A 4 -96.15 -23.92 -12.16
C PRO A 4 -95.11 -24.66 -11.27
N ALA A 5 -93.81 -24.55 -11.59
CA ALA A 5 -92.76 -24.61 -10.57
C ALA A 5 -91.56 -23.73 -10.96
N THR A 6 -91.33 -22.72 -10.13
CA THR A 6 -90.19 -21.82 -10.07
C THR A 6 -88.90 -22.55 -9.68
N ALA A 7 -87.84 -22.41 -10.49
CA ALA A 7 -86.47 -22.64 -10.04
C ALA A 7 -85.74 -21.29 -9.95
N LYS A 8 -85.33 -20.95 -8.73
CA LYS A 8 -84.49 -19.79 -8.37
C LYS A 8 -83.21 -19.82 -9.21
N ARG A 9 -82.91 -18.73 -9.93
CA ARG A 9 -81.56 -18.44 -10.43
C ARG A 9 -80.72 -17.97 -9.25
N ASP A 10 -79.71 -18.74 -8.88
CA ASP A 10 -78.81 -18.41 -7.79
C ASP A 10 -78.03 -17.12 -8.08
N SER A 11 -78.11 -16.24 -7.11
CA SER A 11 -77.49 -14.92 -7.02
C SER A 11 -76.02 -15.04 -6.60
N MET A 12 -75.19 -15.78 -7.36
CA MET A 12 -73.74 -15.84 -7.12
C MET A 12 -72.83 -15.62 -8.35
N ASP A 13 -73.36 -15.59 -9.58
CA ASP A 13 -72.51 -15.37 -10.77
C ASP A 13 -72.43 -13.90 -11.25
N ALA A 14 -73.25 -13.00 -10.69
CA ALA A 14 -73.24 -11.59 -11.06
C ALA A 14 -72.26 -10.72 -10.23
N THR A 15 -71.75 -11.23 -9.12
CA THR A 15 -70.86 -10.48 -8.21
C THR A 15 -69.38 -10.70 -8.49
N ALA A 16 -68.97 -11.84 -9.06
CA ALA A 16 -67.56 -12.15 -9.33
C ALA A 16 -66.94 -11.18 -10.36
N ASN A 17 -67.62 -10.96 -11.50
CA ASN A 17 -67.12 -10.04 -12.52
C ASN A 17 -67.05 -8.59 -12.01
N SER A 18 -67.95 -8.16 -11.13
CA SER A 18 -67.90 -6.80 -10.56
C SER A 18 -66.80 -6.64 -9.50
N LEU A 19 -66.49 -7.70 -8.74
CA LEU A 19 -65.43 -7.69 -7.75
C LEU A 19 -64.05 -7.75 -8.40
N GLU A 20 -63.89 -8.58 -9.44
CA GLU A 20 -62.63 -8.67 -10.21
C GLU A 20 -62.33 -7.34 -10.94
N THR A 21 -63.38 -6.69 -11.47
CA THR A 21 -63.25 -5.38 -12.11
C THR A 21 -62.97 -4.28 -11.07
N LYS A 22 -63.57 -4.34 -9.87
CA LYS A 22 -63.26 -3.42 -8.76
C LYS A 22 -61.89 -3.67 -8.12
N MET A 23 -61.41 -4.92 -8.08
CA MET A 23 -60.06 -5.26 -7.60
C MET A 23 -58.97 -4.88 -8.61
N LYS A 24 -59.24 -5.00 -9.92
CA LYS A 24 -58.34 -4.46 -10.96
C LYS A 24 -58.34 -2.93 -10.97
N ALA A 25 -59.47 -2.27 -10.71
CA ALA A 25 -59.53 -0.81 -10.57
C ALA A 25 -58.99 -0.29 -9.22
N ALA A 26 -58.94 -1.13 -8.18
CA ALA A 26 -58.32 -0.85 -6.87
C ALA A 26 -56.88 -1.37 -6.76
N SER A 27 -56.33 -1.95 -7.84
CA SER A 27 -54.89 -2.11 -7.97
C SER A 27 -54.34 -0.71 -8.20
N LEU A 28 -53.85 -0.10 -7.13
CA LEU A 28 -52.89 1.00 -7.24
C LEU A 28 -51.83 0.50 -8.22
N GLU A 29 -51.83 1.04 -9.45
CA GLU A 29 -50.65 1.00 -10.29
C GLU A 29 -49.53 1.52 -9.42
N GLN A 30 -48.69 0.61 -8.91
CA GLN A 30 -47.40 0.97 -8.41
C GLN A 30 -46.67 1.47 -9.65
N SER A 31 -46.84 2.77 -9.95
CA SER A 31 -45.87 3.50 -10.71
C SER A 31 -44.58 3.21 -9.96
N THR A 32 -43.72 2.39 -10.55
CA THR A 32 -42.32 2.34 -10.17
C THR A 32 -41.78 3.69 -10.60
N ARG A 33 -42.10 4.74 -9.81
CA ARG A 33 -41.37 6.00 -9.85
C ARG A 33 -39.95 5.56 -9.57
N LYS A 34 -39.16 5.39 -10.63
CA LYS A 34 -37.72 5.22 -10.53
C LYS A 34 -37.29 6.40 -9.70
N ARG A 35 -36.98 6.15 -8.43
CA ARG A 35 -36.48 7.17 -7.53
C ARG A 35 -35.30 7.79 -8.27
N PRO A 36 -35.23 9.13 -8.39
CA PRO A 36 -34.08 9.75 -9.04
C PRO A 36 -32.84 9.24 -8.32
N LEU A 37 -31.95 8.59 -9.08
CA LEU A 37 -30.70 8.05 -8.55
C LEU A 37 -29.89 9.21 -7.98
N GLY A 38 -29.54 9.11 -6.71
CA GLY A 38 -28.70 10.07 -6.01
C GLY A 38 -27.23 9.67 -6.06
N LEU A 39 -26.34 10.57 -5.65
CA LEU A 39 -24.90 10.30 -5.57
C LEU A 39 -24.55 9.10 -4.67
N MET A 40 -25.38 8.79 -3.67
CA MET A 40 -25.20 7.61 -2.80
C MET A 40 -25.54 6.29 -3.49
N ASP A 41 -26.29 6.32 -4.60
CA ASP A 41 -26.66 5.12 -5.37
C ASP A 41 -25.55 4.72 -6.37
N LEU A 42 -24.53 5.58 -6.55
CA LEU A 42 -23.35 5.27 -7.37
C LEU A 42 -22.48 4.19 -6.70
N PRO A 43 -21.84 3.28 -7.47
CA PRO A 43 -20.85 2.34 -6.95
C PRO A 43 -19.71 3.04 -6.17
N PRO A 44 -19.17 2.44 -5.09
CA PRO A 44 -18.07 3.02 -4.33
C PRO A 44 -16.86 3.43 -5.16
N SER A 45 -16.52 2.68 -6.22
CA SER A 45 -15.43 3.02 -7.14
C SER A 45 -15.62 4.38 -7.82
N ILE A 46 -16.84 4.68 -8.25
CA ILE A 46 -17.19 5.96 -8.89
C ILE A 46 -17.25 7.07 -7.84
N ARG A 47 -17.87 6.83 -6.68
CA ARG A 47 -17.92 7.82 -5.59
C ARG A 47 -16.53 8.21 -5.09
N ASN A 48 -15.65 7.22 -4.90
CA ASN A 48 -14.27 7.43 -4.48
C ASN A 48 -13.48 8.24 -5.51
N ASN A 49 -13.72 8.05 -6.80
CA ASN A 49 -13.11 8.90 -7.84
C ASN A 49 -13.59 10.35 -7.74
N ILE A 50 -14.89 10.58 -7.53
CA ILE A 50 -15.44 11.93 -7.31
C ILE A 50 -14.80 12.56 -6.07
N TYR A 51 -14.74 11.82 -4.95
CA TYR A 51 -14.11 12.30 -3.72
C TYR A 51 -12.64 12.66 -3.92
N ARG A 52 -11.87 11.83 -4.64
CA ARG A 52 -10.46 12.11 -4.96
C ARG A 52 -10.29 13.47 -5.63
N TYR A 53 -11.09 13.77 -6.65
CA TYR A 53 -10.99 15.05 -7.35
C TYR A 53 -11.42 16.25 -6.49
N CYS A 54 -12.38 16.05 -5.58
CA CYS A 54 -12.95 17.15 -4.81
C CYS A 54 -12.32 17.37 -3.44
N LEU A 55 -11.55 16.42 -2.91
CA LEU A 55 -11.06 16.40 -1.52
C LEU A 55 -9.54 16.19 -1.41
N ASP A 56 -8.79 16.29 -2.51
CA ASP A 56 -7.32 16.20 -2.49
C ASP A 56 -6.70 17.55 -2.08
N THR A 57 -5.94 17.56 -0.98
CA THR A 57 -5.39 18.79 -0.37
C THR A 57 -4.37 19.51 -1.23
N GLU A 58 -3.75 18.85 -2.21
CA GLU A 58 -2.78 19.49 -3.12
C GLU A 58 -3.45 20.08 -4.36
N MET A 59 -4.37 19.33 -4.98
CA MET A 59 -5.12 19.81 -6.15
C MET A 59 -5.90 21.09 -5.85
N VAL A 60 -6.37 21.24 -4.62
CA VAL A 60 -7.13 22.42 -4.18
C VAL A 60 -6.23 23.65 -3.96
N ASN A 61 -4.92 23.48 -3.78
CA ASN A 61 -3.97 24.59 -3.61
C ASN A 61 -3.26 24.99 -4.91
N LEU A 62 -3.50 24.28 -6.01
CA LEU A 62 -2.86 24.52 -7.31
C LEU A 62 -3.41 25.81 -7.94
N GLY A 63 -2.54 26.81 -8.10
CA GLY A 63 -2.92 28.14 -8.63
C GLY A 63 -3.44 29.12 -7.59
N GLU A 64 -3.56 28.71 -6.31
CA GLU A 64 -3.96 29.59 -5.21
C GLU A 64 -2.77 30.41 -4.67
N PRO A 65 -2.98 31.63 -4.15
CA PRO A 65 -1.93 32.40 -3.49
C PRO A 65 -1.32 31.65 -2.30
N ASN A 66 -0.05 31.94 -1.98
CA ASN A 66 0.60 31.38 -0.80
C ASN A 66 -0.16 31.73 0.48
N VAL A 67 -0.23 30.77 1.41
CA VAL A 67 -0.83 30.97 2.72
C VAL A 67 0.20 31.65 3.62
N SER A 68 -0.16 32.81 4.18
CA SER A 68 0.65 33.48 5.20
C SER A 68 0.00 33.31 6.57
N TYR A 69 0.82 33.03 7.58
CA TYR A 69 0.37 32.85 8.95
C TYR A 69 0.65 34.10 9.78
N THR A 70 -0.29 34.41 10.66
CA THR A 70 -0.16 35.37 11.75
C THR A 70 -0.44 34.64 13.05
N HIS A 71 0.09 35.12 14.17
CA HIS A 71 -0.04 34.44 15.45
C HIS A 71 -0.34 35.41 16.58
N LYS A 72 -0.99 34.89 17.62
CA LYS A 72 -1.16 35.54 18.92
C LYS A 72 -0.75 34.56 20.01
N ILE A 73 -0.17 35.06 21.10
CA ILE A 73 0.16 34.24 22.27
C ILE A 73 -1.00 34.38 23.26
N GLY A 74 -1.67 33.26 23.57
CA GLY A 74 -2.70 33.19 24.62
C GLY A 74 -2.39 32.04 25.55
N ASP A 75 -2.39 32.29 26.86
CA ASP A 75 -2.05 31.29 27.90
C ASP A 75 -0.67 30.63 27.68
N GLY A 76 0.25 31.37 27.06
CA GLY A 76 1.58 30.87 26.70
C GLY A 76 1.64 29.93 25.49
N VAL A 77 0.52 29.66 24.82
CA VAL A 77 0.43 28.83 23.61
C VAL A 77 0.18 29.71 22.37
N LEU A 78 0.81 29.37 21.25
CA LEU A 78 0.61 30.04 19.98
C LEU A 78 -0.75 29.69 19.37
N LYS A 79 -1.51 30.72 19.03
CA LYS A 79 -2.77 30.64 18.28
C LYS A 79 -2.54 31.25 16.90
N PHE A 80 -2.67 30.44 15.86
CA PHE A 80 -2.40 30.86 14.47
C PHE A 80 -3.67 31.30 13.74
N SER A 81 -3.51 32.20 12.78
CA SER A 81 -4.53 32.64 11.83
C SER A 81 -3.89 32.75 10.45
N ALA A 82 -4.58 32.34 9.40
CA ALA A 82 -4.04 32.29 8.04
C ALA A 82 -4.73 33.31 7.14
N SER A 83 -4.01 33.85 6.15
CA SER A 83 -4.55 34.79 5.16
C SER A 83 -5.73 34.25 4.36
N ARG A 84 -5.76 32.93 4.17
CA ARG A 84 -6.88 32.15 3.63
C ARG A 84 -6.93 30.80 4.32
N LYS A 85 -7.99 30.01 4.07
CA LYS A 85 -8.07 28.63 4.55
C LYS A 85 -6.89 27.82 3.97
N PRO A 86 -6.04 27.19 4.81
CA PRO A 86 -4.89 26.40 4.34
C PRO A 86 -5.30 25.19 3.48
N PHE A 87 -6.41 24.56 3.85
CA PHE A 87 -7.02 23.46 3.12
C PHE A 87 -8.45 23.86 2.78
N PRO A 88 -8.68 24.62 1.69
CA PRO A 88 -10.01 25.10 1.35
C PRO A 88 -10.86 23.93 0.86
N ILE A 89 -11.56 23.26 1.76
CA ILE A 89 -12.57 22.27 1.40
C ILE A 89 -13.83 23.03 0.91
N ASN A 90 -13.76 23.59 -0.29
CA ASN A 90 -14.87 24.27 -0.96
C ASN A 90 -15.50 23.30 -1.96
N SER A 91 -16.14 22.24 -1.49
CA SER A 91 -16.94 21.40 -2.37
C SER A 91 -18.41 21.49 -1.99
N GLY A 92 -19.27 21.72 -2.98
CA GLY A 92 -20.72 21.65 -2.83
C GLY A 92 -21.19 20.29 -2.26
N LEU A 93 -20.32 19.26 -2.29
CA LEU A 93 -20.56 17.89 -1.81
C LEU A 93 -20.98 17.82 -0.34
N PHE A 94 -20.40 18.66 0.53
CA PHE A 94 -20.79 18.71 1.94
C PHE A 94 -22.18 19.32 2.16
N TYR A 95 -22.69 20.05 1.17
CA TYR A 95 -24.00 20.70 1.19
C TYR A 95 -25.07 19.90 0.43
N VAL A 96 -24.72 18.85 -0.32
CA VAL A 96 -25.70 18.04 -1.08
C VAL A 96 -26.56 17.16 -0.17
N ASN A 97 -25.95 16.39 0.72
CA ASN A 97 -26.66 15.44 1.60
C ASN A 97 -25.80 15.06 2.82
N LYS A 98 -26.37 15.03 4.03
CA LYS A 98 -25.69 14.60 5.26
C LYS A 98 -25.05 13.21 5.17
N ALA A 99 -25.68 12.26 4.49
CA ALA A 99 -25.15 10.90 4.32
C ALA A 99 -23.94 10.88 3.39
N PHE A 100 -24.02 11.62 2.28
CA PHE A 100 -22.91 11.77 1.32
C PHE A 100 -21.75 12.55 1.92
N SER A 101 -22.03 13.60 2.69
CA SER A 101 -21.05 14.34 3.48
C SER A 101 -20.30 13.43 4.46
N LYS A 102 -21.00 12.54 5.17
CA LYS A 102 -20.35 11.58 6.08
C LYS A 102 -19.47 10.57 5.34
N ASP A 103 -19.93 10.05 4.20
CA ASP A 103 -19.17 9.12 3.35
C ASP A 103 -17.91 9.81 2.76
N ALA A 104 -18.05 11.06 2.31
CA ALA A 104 -16.97 11.90 1.82
C ALA A 104 -15.95 12.25 2.92
N LEU A 105 -16.39 12.59 4.13
CA LEU A 105 -15.51 12.81 5.28
C LEU A 105 -14.75 11.54 5.63
N ARG A 106 -15.45 10.40 5.68
CA ARG A 106 -14.81 9.10 5.96
C ARG A 106 -13.74 8.80 4.91
N TYR A 107 -14.06 8.94 3.62
CA TYR A 107 -13.08 8.80 2.55
C TYR A 107 -11.89 9.76 2.71
N PHE A 108 -12.14 11.03 3.06
CA PHE A 108 -11.09 12.02 3.23
C PHE A 108 -10.09 11.64 4.31
N TYR A 109 -10.56 11.17 5.48
CA TYR A 109 -9.69 10.71 6.56
C TYR A 109 -9.08 9.33 6.29
N GLU A 110 -9.79 8.44 5.59
CA GLU A 110 -9.24 7.15 5.14
C GLU A 110 -8.14 7.33 4.09
N LYS A 111 -8.16 8.39 3.27
CA LYS A 111 -7.19 8.60 2.19
C LYS A 111 -6.09 9.59 2.52
N ASN A 112 -6.37 10.58 3.36
CA ASN A 112 -5.36 11.55 3.78
C ASN A 112 -4.91 11.21 5.21
N LEU A 113 -3.66 10.79 5.32
CA LEU A 113 -3.02 10.63 6.62
C LEU A 113 -2.74 12.03 7.19
N TRP A 114 -3.20 12.29 8.41
CA TRP A 114 -2.92 13.54 9.11
C TRP A 114 -1.82 13.34 10.14
N VAL A 115 -0.99 14.35 10.31
CA VAL A 115 0.08 14.43 11.30
C VAL A 115 -0.26 15.54 12.28
N LYS A 116 -0.13 15.24 13.57
CA LYS A 116 -0.18 16.22 14.65
C LYS A 116 1.25 16.50 15.11
N LEU A 117 1.62 17.77 15.17
CA LEU A 117 2.93 18.22 15.66
C LEU A 117 2.73 19.07 16.92
N ASP A 118 3.34 18.61 18.02
CA ASP A 118 3.43 19.32 19.28
C ASP A 118 4.87 19.79 19.52
N VAL A 119 5.04 21.09 19.82
CA VAL A 119 6.36 21.69 20.06
C VAL A 119 6.46 22.14 21.50
N TYR A 120 7.41 21.56 22.22
CA TYR A 120 7.74 21.90 23.60
C TYR A 120 9.04 22.69 23.64
N THR A 121 8.96 23.94 24.10
CA THR A 121 10.12 24.84 24.22
C THR A 121 9.83 25.90 25.29
N ALA A 122 10.88 26.40 25.94
CA ALA A 122 10.73 27.46 26.92
C ALA A 122 10.30 28.79 26.26
N ASP A 123 10.71 29.02 25.00
CA ASP A 123 10.43 30.27 24.27
C ASP A 123 9.41 30.06 23.15
N ALA A 124 8.24 30.67 23.29
CA ALA A 124 7.20 30.66 22.25
C ALA A 124 7.70 31.24 20.91
N ARG A 125 8.70 32.12 20.90
CA ARG A 125 9.29 32.64 19.67
C ARG A 125 10.00 31.55 18.87
N HIS A 126 10.65 30.59 19.53
CA HIS A 126 11.31 29.48 18.83
C HIS A 126 10.29 28.61 18.11
N ALA A 127 9.19 28.25 18.77
CA ALA A 127 8.11 27.48 18.14
C ALA A 127 7.47 28.22 16.96
N LYS A 128 7.32 29.55 17.09
CA LYS A 128 6.83 30.41 16.01
C LYS A 128 7.78 30.39 14.81
N THR A 129 9.06 30.71 15.03
CA THR A 129 10.09 30.74 13.97
C THR A 129 10.20 29.39 13.28
N LEU A 130 10.21 28.28 14.03
CA LEU A 130 10.21 26.93 13.47
C LEU A 130 9.04 26.68 12.51
N LEU A 131 7.82 27.04 12.93
CA LEU A 131 6.62 26.81 12.12
C LEU A 131 6.55 27.73 10.90
N GLU A 132 7.01 28.98 11.02
CA GLU A 132 7.07 29.93 9.89
C GLU A 132 8.16 29.52 8.88
N ASP A 133 9.36 29.16 9.35
CA ASP A 133 10.53 28.87 8.51
C ASP A 133 10.48 27.46 7.90
N SER A 134 9.76 26.52 8.52
CA SER A 134 9.59 25.16 7.97
C SER A 134 8.82 25.11 6.65
N GLY A 135 8.13 26.20 6.26
CA GLY A 135 7.27 26.22 5.07
C GLY A 135 6.10 25.23 5.15
N LEU A 136 5.78 24.77 6.35
CA LEU A 136 4.72 23.80 6.63
C LEU A 136 3.35 24.44 6.41
N LEU A 137 2.50 23.77 5.64
CA LEU A 137 1.09 24.15 5.52
C LEU A 137 0.29 23.39 6.58
N PHE A 138 -0.34 24.09 7.53
CA PHE A 138 -1.05 23.48 8.66
C PHE A 138 -2.38 24.16 8.99
N SER A 139 -3.23 23.45 9.71
CA SER A 139 -4.56 23.90 10.13
C SER A 139 -4.47 25.00 11.18
N THR A 140 -5.28 26.05 11.04
CA THR A 140 -5.41 27.14 12.04
C THR A 140 -6.52 26.89 13.05
N ALA A 141 -6.82 25.62 13.33
CA ALA A 141 -7.77 25.25 14.39
C ALA A 141 -7.26 25.75 15.76
N LEU A 142 -8.18 26.00 16.69
CA LEU A 142 -7.82 26.38 18.05
C LEU A 142 -7.02 25.26 18.72
N PRO A 143 -6.01 25.58 19.56
CA PRO A 143 -5.18 24.56 20.23
C PRO A 143 -6.00 23.47 20.93
N ASP A 144 -7.02 23.84 21.71
CA ASP A 144 -7.90 22.88 22.40
C ASP A 144 -8.62 21.92 21.46
N ALA A 145 -8.92 22.35 20.23
CA ALA A 145 -9.57 21.50 19.23
C ALA A 145 -8.56 20.51 18.62
N VAL A 146 -7.32 20.95 18.41
CA VAL A 146 -6.22 20.09 17.94
C VAL A 146 -5.87 19.04 18.98
N GLU A 147 -5.84 19.41 20.27
CA GLU A 147 -5.55 18.46 21.35
C GLU A 147 -6.61 17.37 21.49
N LYS A 148 -7.88 17.71 21.25
CA LYS A 148 -8.99 16.76 21.28
C LYS A 148 -9.12 15.95 19.99
N ALA A 149 -8.34 16.25 18.95
CA ALA A 149 -8.45 15.59 17.66
C ALA A 149 -7.89 14.17 17.72
N THR A 150 -8.77 13.17 17.58
CA THR A 150 -8.39 11.76 17.53
C THR A 150 -8.16 11.24 16.12
N GLN A 151 -8.48 12.03 15.09
CA GLN A 151 -8.42 11.63 13.69
C GLN A 151 -7.10 12.06 13.04
N HIS A 152 -6.01 11.43 13.46
CA HIS A 152 -4.69 11.57 12.85
C HIS A 152 -3.91 10.25 12.87
N ALA A 153 -2.98 10.09 11.94
CA ALA A 153 -2.20 8.87 11.77
C ALA A 153 -0.90 8.89 12.59
N LEU A 154 -0.24 10.05 12.67
CA LEU A 154 1.03 10.23 13.35
C LEU A 154 0.98 11.41 14.32
N GLU A 155 1.46 11.20 15.54
CA GLU A 155 1.80 12.27 16.47
C GLU A 155 3.32 12.43 16.52
N VAL A 156 3.78 13.66 16.33
CA VAL A 156 5.17 14.08 16.38
C VAL A 156 5.31 15.06 17.53
N VAL A 157 6.12 14.73 18.53
CA VAL A 157 6.43 15.64 19.64
C VAL A 157 7.90 16.02 19.55
N LEU A 158 8.16 17.32 19.38
CA LEU A 158 9.50 17.88 19.41
C LEU A 158 9.72 18.62 20.73
N VAL A 159 10.74 18.22 21.49
CA VAL A 159 11.08 18.81 22.79
C VAL A 159 12.46 19.46 22.72
N GLU A 160 12.52 20.78 22.85
CA GLU A 160 13.76 21.53 23.00
C GLU A 160 14.21 21.53 24.47
N LYS A 161 15.47 21.12 24.72
CA LYS A 161 16.17 21.21 26.03
C LYS A 161 15.35 20.65 27.20
N ASN A 162 14.63 19.54 26.97
CA ASN A 162 13.75 18.91 27.96
C ASN A 162 12.66 19.84 28.53
N SER A 163 12.21 20.82 27.75
CA SER A 163 11.15 21.74 28.15
C SER A 163 9.84 20.98 28.43
N ALA A 164 9.20 21.28 29.56
CA ALA A 164 7.85 20.81 29.87
C ALA A 164 6.75 21.75 29.31
N GLN A 165 7.13 22.87 28.69
CA GLN A 165 6.19 23.89 28.22
C GLN A 165 5.81 23.65 26.75
N LYS A 166 4.57 23.20 26.53
CA LYS A 166 3.99 23.12 25.18
C LYS A 166 3.67 24.51 24.66
N ARG A 167 4.26 24.90 23.52
CA ARG A 167 4.10 26.24 22.92
C ARG A 167 3.32 26.24 21.62
N ALA A 168 3.27 25.11 20.91
CA ALA A 168 2.47 24.97 19.71
C ALA A 168 1.88 23.55 19.59
N SER A 169 0.71 23.47 18.96
CA SER A 169 0.05 22.24 18.53
C SER A 169 -0.60 22.51 17.19
N VAL A 170 -0.16 21.83 16.14
CA VAL A 170 -0.67 22.02 14.78
C VAL A 170 -0.97 20.67 14.13
N MET A 171 -1.87 20.67 13.15
CA MET A 171 -2.16 19.49 12.33
C MET A 171 -2.03 19.79 10.85
N PHE A 172 -1.46 18.85 10.11
CA PHE A 172 -1.24 18.96 8.68
C PHE A 172 -1.32 17.58 7.99
N PRO A 173 -1.62 17.51 6.68
CA PRO A 173 -1.55 16.26 5.92
C PRO A 173 -0.11 15.73 5.83
N ALA A 174 0.08 14.42 5.93
CA ALA A 174 1.39 13.75 5.88
C ALA A 174 2.19 14.06 4.61
N GLN A 175 1.54 14.45 3.51
CA GLN A 175 2.18 14.96 2.29
C GLN A 175 3.14 16.13 2.54
N TYR A 176 2.88 16.94 3.58
CA TYR A 176 3.75 18.05 3.97
C TYR A 176 4.85 17.66 4.97
N LEU A 177 4.86 16.42 5.44
CA LEU A 177 5.88 15.91 6.37
C LEU A 177 7.31 16.10 5.85
N PRO A 178 7.63 15.86 4.55
CA PRO A 178 8.98 16.11 4.03
C PRO A 178 9.48 17.55 4.23
N ARG A 179 8.58 18.56 4.26
CA ARG A 179 8.98 19.95 4.54
C ARG A 179 9.49 20.13 5.96
N LEU A 180 8.80 19.52 6.92
CA LEU A 180 9.21 19.52 8.32
C LEU A 180 10.56 18.80 8.50
N ILE A 181 10.71 17.62 7.88
CA ILE A 181 11.95 16.85 7.93
C ILE A 181 13.12 17.63 7.31
N ASN A 182 12.93 18.23 6.13
CA ASN A 182 13.96 19.05 5.49
C ASN A 182 14.35 20.24 6.35
N PHE A 183 13.41 20.88 7.03
CA PHE A 183 13.71 21.95 7.98
C PHE A 183 14.57 21.44 9.15
N PHE A 184 14.25 20.29 9.73
CA PHE A 184 15.06 19.69 10.81
C PHE A 184 16.47 19.33 10.35
N ASP A 185 16.61 18.73 9.16
CA ASP A 185 17.92 18.44 8.56
C ASP A 185 18.73 19.74 8.36
N GLN A 186 18.14 20.77 7.74
CA GLN A 186 18.80 22.06 7.53
C GLN A 186 19.20 22.74 8.83
N ALA A 187 18.34 22.74 9.85
CA ALA A 187 18.64 23.30 11.16
C ALA A 187 19.81 22.55 11.82
N SER A 188 19.85 21.23 11.72
CA SER A 188 20.94 20.41 12.25
C SER A 188 22.28 20.67 11.55
N ARG A 189 22.27 20.90 10.22
CA ARG A 189 23.46 21.22 9.42
C ARG A 189 23.96 22.64 9.66
N ALA A 190 23.03 23.59 9.81
CA ALA A 190 23.36 24.99 10.06
C ALA A 190 23.92 25.19 11.49
N THR A 191 23.40 24.44 12.45
CA THR A 191 23.83 24.52 13.86
C THR A 191 24.07 23.12 14.41
N ALA A 192 25.34 22.74 14.56
CA ALA A 192 25.71 21.39 15.01
C ALA A 192 25.14 20.99 16.38
N SER A 193 24.84 21.95 17.25
CA SER A 193 24.20 21.71 18.55
C SER A 193 22.67 21.66 18.50
N TRP A 194 22.05 21.93 17.36
CA TRP A 194 20.59 21.96 17.24
C TRP A 194 19.98 20.59 17.50
N ALA A 195 20.34 19.56 16.72
CA ALA A 195 19.78 18.21 16.90
C ALA A 195 20.07 17.63 18.30
N PRO A 196 21.29 17.76 18.88
CA PRO A 196 21.56 17.33 20.26
C PRO A 196 20.72 18.03 21.34
N MET A 197 20.22 19.24 21.07
CA MET A 197 19.34 19.97 21.99
C MET A 197 17.87 19.59 21.87
N HIS A 198 17.50 18.73 20.91
CA HIS A 198 16.12 18.32 20.67
C HIS A 198 15.93 16.82 20.89
N THR A 199 14.77 16.49 21.44
CA THR A 199 14.27 15.12 21.58
C THR A 199 13.00 14.96 20.76
N LEU A 200 12.86 13.83 20.07
CA LEU A 200 11.70 13.53 19.24
C LEU A 200 10.92 12.34 19.79
N PHE A 201 9.59 12.44 19.83
CA PHE A 201 8.70 11.32 20.09
C PHE A 201 7.77 11.11 18.90
N LEU A 202 7.70 9.88 18.41
CA LEU A 202 6.89 9.49 17.25
C LEU A 202 5.91 8.40 17.65
N THR A 203 4.62 8.65 17.46
CA THR A 203 3.56 7.71 17.82
C THR A 203 2.59 7.55 16.66
N VAL A 204 2.49 6.33 16.12
CA VAL A 204 1.47 6.01 15.12
C VAL A 204 0.15 5.70 15.85
N MET A 205 -0.88 6.51 15.61
CA MET A 205 -2.13 6.48 16.36
C MET A 205 -3.19 5.62 15.68
N ASN A 206 -3.61 6.01 14.47
CA ASN A 206 -4.62 5.29 13.69
C ASN A 206 -3.99 4.71 12.43
N THR A 207 -4.23 3.42 12.17
CA THR A 207 -3.72 2.72 11.00
C THR A 207 -4.66 2.76 9.79
N TYR A 208 -5.93 3.11 9.99
CA TYR A 208 -6.96 3.17 8.95
C TYR A 208 -7.04 1.92 8.07
N GLU A 209 -6.74 0.74 8.65
CA GLU A 209 -6.69 -0.55 7.95
C GLU A 209 -5.67 -0.60 6.79
N PHE A 210 -4.71 0.31 6.76
CA PHE A 210 -3.57 0.22 5.85
C PHE A 210 -2.62 -0.92 6.26
N PRO A 211 -1.96 -1.57 5.29
CA PRO A 211 -0.79 -2.41 5.57
C PRO A 211 0.22 -1.64 6.42
N ILE A 212 0.79 -2.30 7.43
CA ILE A 212 1.67 -1.66 8.42
C ILE A 212 2.91 -1.10 7.71
N SER A 213 3.51 -1.88 6.82
CA SER A 213 4.67 -1.48 6.01
C SER A 213 4.43 -0.21 5.18
N ARG A 214 3.24 -0.06 4.61
CA ARG A 214 2.85 1.14 3.88
C ARG A 214 2.76 2.35 4.81
N LEU A 215 2.08 2.19 5.95
CA LEU A 215 1.89 3.27 6.91
C LEU A 215 3.23 3.76 7.47
N GLN A 216 4.13 2.83 7.78
CA GLN A 216 5.51 3.12 8.18
C GLN A 216 6.29 3.86 7.09
N GLY A 217 6.13 3.41 5.84
CA GLY A 217 6.72 4.07 4.68
C GLY A 217 6.27 5.52 4.50
N ASP A 218 4.97 5.75 4.57
CA ASP A 218 4.38 7.07 4.35
C ASP A 218 4.65 8.04 5.52
N LEU A 219 4.78 7.54 6.75
CA LEU A 219 4.84 8.37 7.97
C LEU A 219 6.19 8.41 8.67
N LEU A 220 7.03 7.38 8.57
CA LEU A 220 8.22 7.22 9.41
C LEU A 220 9.52 7.14 8.62
N GLU A 221 9.53 6.54 7.42
CA GLU A 221 10.75 6.46 6.61
C GLU A 221 11.40 7.81 6.26
N PRO A 222 10.66 8.92 6.04
CA PRO A 222 11.27 10.24 5.87
C PRO A 222 12.19 10.66 7.02
N PHE A 223 11.90 10.23 8.26
CA PHE A 223 12.70 10.59 9.43
C PHE A 223 14.10 9.96 9.41
N ARG A 224 14.37 8.94 8.58
CA ARG A 224 15.73 8.40 8.40
C ARG A 224 16.72 9.40 7.79
N LEU A 225 16.23 10.51 7.20
CA LEU A 225 17.07 11.63 6.79
C LEU A 225 17.77 12.32 7.98
N LEU A 226 17.19 12.20 9.17
CA LEU A 226 17.65 12.90 10.36
C LEU A 226 18.66 12.05 11.14
N SER A 227 19.61 12.73 11.76
CA SER A 227 20.62 12.13 12.63
C SER A 227 20.99 13.06 13.79
N ASN A 228 21.74 12.56 14.76
CA ASN A 228 22.36 13.31 15.86
C ASN A 228 21.35 13.98 16.82
N PHE A 229 20.12 13.46 16.92
CA PHE A 229 19.16 13.95 17.91
C PHE A 229 19.60 13.59 19.34
N GLY A 230 19.33 14.48 20.30
CA GLY A 230 19.64 14.26 21.71
C GLY A 230 18.88 13.08 22.33
N GLY A 231 17.73 12.75 21.74
CA GLY A 231 17.00 11.51 22.02
C GLY A 231 15.86 11.30 21.03
N VAL A 232 15.52 10.04 20.75
CA VAL A 232 14.38 9.68 19.91
C VAL A 232 13.66 8.48 20.52
N THR A 233 12.35 8.59 20.62
CA THR A 233 11.47 7.50 21.06
C THR A 233 10.39 7.29 20.00
N VAL A 234 10.24 6.06 19.54
CA VAL A 234 9.24 5.65 18.56
C VAL A 234 8.38 4.58 19.22
N ASP A 235 7.06 4.83 19.34
CA ASP A 235 6.14 3.84 19.91
C ASP A 235 5.98 2.64 18.97
N SER A 236 6.28 1.44 19.49
CA SER A 236 6.26 0.19 18.73
C SER A 236 4.87 -0.42 18.54
N LYS A 237 3.84 0.06 19.25
CA LYS A 237 2.51 -0.57 19.31
C LYS A 237 1.87 -0.87 17.95
N ASN A 238 2.02 0.03 16.98
CA ASN A 238 1.39 -0.06 15.65
C ASN A 238 2.41 -0.26 14.53
N LEU A 239 3.59 -0.79 14.85
CA LEU A 239 4.72 -0.94 13.93
C LEU A 239 5.13 -2.41 13.81
N LEU A 240 5.90 -2.71 12.78
CA LEU A 240 6.57 -4.00 12.69
C LEU A 240 7.55 -4.17 13.86
N PRO A 241 7.66 -5.38 14.44
CA PRO A 241 8.64 -5.64 15.49
C PRO A 241 10.05 -5.24 15.06
N ARG A 242 10.84 -4.69 15.98
CA ARG A 242 12.21 -4.18 15.78
C ARG A 242 12.35 -2.95 14.87
N TYR A 243 11.28 -2.50 14.21
CA TYR A 243 11.33 -1.33 13.33
C TYR A 243 11.61 -0.04 14.10
N ALA A 244 10.92 0.14 15.24
CA ALA A 244 11.04 1.33 16.09
C ALA A 244 12.48 1.51 16.57
N GLU A 245 13.09 0.45 17.07
CA GLU A 245 14.46 0.41 17.57
C GLU A 245 15.47 0.73 16.46
N GLY A 246 15.26 0.18 15.26
CA GLY A 246 16.07 0.48 14.09
C GLY A 246 16.02 1.94 13.67
N LEU A 247 14.83 2.54 13.63
CA LEU A 247 14.65 3.95 13.30
C LEU A 247 15.24 4.87 14.39
N GLN A 248 14.98 4.57 15.66
CA GLN A 248 15.55 5.30 16.79
C GLN A 248 17.09 5.33 16.75
N SER A 249 17.72 4.16 16.54
CA SER A 249 19.18 4.05 16.44
C SER A 249 19.71 5.02 15.39
N MET A 250 19.18 4.95 14.17
CA MET A 250 19.66 5.78 13.07
C MET A 250 19.53 7.28 13.34
N MET A 251 18.43 7.71 13.96
CA MET A 251 18.22 9.14 14.25
C MET A 251 19.07 9.66 15.41
N THR A 252 19.53 8.77 16.29
CA THR A 252 20.44 9.11 17.41
C THR A 252 21.91 8.94 17.06
N GLU A 253 22.25 8.25 15.97
CA GLU A 253 23.61 8.15 15.46
C GLU A 253 24.13 9.53 15.04
N LYS A 254 25.42 9.79 15.25
CA LYS A 254 26.04 11.10 14.98
C LYS A 254 25.88 11.57 13.53
N SER A 255 25.86 10.62 12.61
CA SER A 255 25.72 10.84 11.17
C SER A 255 25.25 9.56 10.50
N PHE A 256 24.56 9.69 9.37
CA PHE A 256 24.22 8.57 8.51
C PHE A 256 25.50 7.88 7.97
N THR A 257 25.55 6.55 8.03
CA THR A 257 26.58 5.74 7.37
C THR A 257 25.94 4.65 6.51
N ALA A 258 26.55 4.35 5.37
CA ALA A 258 26.03 3.36 4.43
C ALA A 258 26.00 1.95 5.05
N GLU A 259 27.01 1.61 5.86
CA GLU A 259 27.11 0.31 6.52
C GLU A 259 26.05 0.12 7.60
N SER A 260 25.82 1.14 8.45
CA SER A 260 24.76 1.11 9.47
C SER A 260 23.40 0.95 8.80
N TYR A 261 23.13 1.75 7.78
CA TYR A 261 21.91 1.66 6.99
C TYR A 261 21.70 0.27 6.39
N LEU A 262 22.69 -0.27 5.68
CA LEU A 262 22.59 -1.59 5.05
C LEU A 262 22.37 -2.69 6.11
N ALA A 263 23.06 -2.63 7.25
CA ALA A 263 22.86 -3.59 8.34
C ALA A 263 21.43 -3.56 8.88
N ARG A 264 20.85 -2.37 9.10
CA ARG A 264 19.47 -2.22 9.58
C ARG A 264 18.43 -2.70 8.57
N VAL A 265 18.61 -2.41 7.29
CA VAL A 265 17.69 -2.89 6.25
C VAL A 265 17.81 -4.40 6.07
N THR A 266 19.02 -4.95 6.20
CA THR A 266 19.26 -6.41 6.17
C THR A 266 18.59 -7.11 7.36
N GLU A 267 18.63 -6.51 8.55
CA GLU A 267 17.95 -7.02 9.75
C GLU A 267 16.43 -7.21 9.51
N LEU A 268 15.78 -6.26 8.83
CA LEU A 268 14.36 -6.39 8.44
C LEU A 268 14.14 -7.51 7.41
N ALA A 269 15.06 -7.68 6.47
CA ALA A 269 14.99 -8.78 5.49
C ALA A 269 15.17 -10.15 6.14
N ASP A 270 16.06 -10.27 7.13
CA ASP A 270 16.25 -11.51 7.88
C ASP A 270 15.02 -11.84 8.75
N LEU A 271 14.33 -10.82 9.28
CA LEU A 271 13.03 -11.01 9.94
C LEU A 271 11.94 -11.47 8.97
N SER A 272 11.94 -10.95 7.73
CA SER A 272 11.04 -11.43 6.67
C SER A 272 11.26 -12.91 6.39
N ASP A 273 12.52 -13.34 6.30
CA ASP A 273 12.87 -14.72 6.02
C ASP A 273 12.53 -15.63 7.21
N SER A 274 12.83 -15.19 8.43
CA SER A 274 12.47 -15.90 9.66
C SER A 274 10.96 -16.07 9.82
N ALA A 275 10.16 -15.07 9.44
CA ALA A 275 8.70 -15.16 9.44
C ALA A 275 8.20 -16.18 8.41
N ARG A 276 8.81 -16.20 7.21
CA ARG A 276 8.50 -17.18 6.16
C ARG A 276 8.84 -18.60 6.59
N GLU A 277 9.98 -18.83 7.23
CA GLU A 277 10.38 -20.14 7.78
C GLU A 277 9.43 -20.66 8.86
N LYS A 278 8.80 -19.74 9.61
CA LYS A 278 7.77 -20.04 10.61
C LYS A 278 6.36 -20.13 10.01
N GLU A 279 6.25 -20.08 8.69
CA GLU A 279 4.99 -20.07 7.94
C GLU A 279 4.05 -18.88 8.28
N ASP A 280 4.58 -17.81 8.89
CA ASP A 280 3.86 -16.54 9.06
C ASP A 280 4.06 -15.67 7.81
N TYR A 281 3.40 -16.08 6.74
CA TYR A 281 3.51 -15.43 5.44
C TYR A 281 2.96 -14.00 5.41
N THR A 282 1.99 -13.68 6.26
CA THR A 282 1.44 -12.32 6.33
C THR A 282 2.47 -11.36 6.91
N LEU A 283 3.12 -11.76 8.01
CA LEU A 283 4.20 -10.96 8.60
C LEU A 283 5.42 -10.88 7.68
N ALA A 284 5.77 -11.99 7.01
CA ALA A 284 6.85 -11.99 6.02
C ALA A 284 6.58 -10.98 4.88
N ASN A 285 5.34 -10.91 4.39
CA ASN A 285 4.96 -9.94 3.35
C ASN A 285 5.11 -8.50 3.83
N GLU A 286 4.71 -8.19 5.07
CA GLU A 286 4.87 -6.85 5.64
C GLU A 286 6.34 -6.46 5.77
N TYR A 287 7.21 -7.34 6.29
CA TYR A 287 8.65 -7.06 6.35
C TYR A 287 9.27 -6.88 4.97
N ALA A 288 8.92 -7.73 4.00
CA ALA A 288 9.46 -7.60 2.65
C ALA A 288 9.09 -6.25 2.00
N ASN A 289 7.85 -5.81 2.17
CA ASN A 289 7.44 -4.47 1.70
C ASN A 289 8.17 -3.36 2.47
N ALA A 290 8.34 -3.49 3.78
CA ALA A 290 9.10 -2.52 4.57
C ALA A 290 10.56 -2.39 4.11
N VAL A 291 11.21 -3.50 3.77
CA VAL A 291 12.58 -3.52 3.20
C VAL A 291 12.61 -2.82 1.83
N ILE A 292 11.65 -3.12 0.94
CA ILE A 292 11.54 -2.46 -0.37
C ILE A 292 11.40 -0.94 -0.22
N VAL A 293 10.55 -0.51 0.71
CA VAL A 293 10.33 0.92 1.00
C VAL A 293 11.61 1.55 1.57
N ALA A 294 12.24 0.93 2.58
CA ALA A 294 13.46 1.45 3.20
C ALA A 294 14.62 1.55 2.20
N LEU A 295 14.76 0.57 1.30
CA LEU A 295 15.70 0.61 0.18
C LEU A 295 15.45 1.80 -0.75
N THR A 296 14.18 2.03 -1.10
CA THR A 296 13.79 3.14 -1.97
C THR A 296 14.07 4.49 -1.30
N TYR A 297 13.65 4.66 -0.04
CA TYR A 297 13.86 5.91 0.70
C TYR A 297 15.33 6.20 0.97
N GLY A 298 16.17 5.19 1.20
CA GLY A 298 17.61 5.38 1.36
C GLY A 298 18.22 6.08 0.14
N TYR A 299 17.91 5.61 -1.07
CA TYR A 299 18.40 6.24 -2.31
C TYR A 299 17.70 7.57 -2.65
N LEU A 300 16.50 7.82 -2.14
CA LEU A 300 15.85 9.14 -2.27
C LEU A 300 16.47 10.19 -1.32
N THR A 301 16.94 9.78 -0.14
CA THR A 301 17.36 10.70 0.93
C THR A 301 18.87 10.87 1.03
N HIS A 302 19.65 9.82 0.74
CA HIS A 302 21.11 9.83 0.83
C HIS A 302 21.80 9.31 -0.44
N PRO A 303 21.40 9.73 -1.65
CA PRO A 303 21.96 9.17 -2.88
C PRO A 303 23.47 9.37 -2.97
N GLU A 304 23.99 10.54 -2.58
CA GLU A 304 25.43 10.84 -2.66
C GLU A 304 26.26 9.86 -1.82
N ILE A 305 25.84 9.59 -0.57
CA ILE A 305 26.56 8.69 0.34
C ILE A 305 26.45 7.24 -0.16
N LEU A 306 25.29 6.82 -0.66
CA LEU A 306 25.08 5.44 -1.08
C LEU A 306 25.74 5.13 -2.43
N HIS A 307 25.77 6.08 -3.37
CA HIS A 307 26.41 5.92 -4.67
C HIS A 307 27.93 6.10 -4.63
N SER A 308 28.47 6.75 -3.60
CA SER A 308 29.92 6.87 -3.40
C SER A 308 30.56 5.59 -2.85
N GLN A 309 29.77 4.58 -2.50
CA GLN A 309 30.27 3.31 -1.96
C GLN A 309 30.90 2.45 -3.05
N ASP A 310 31.64 1.43 -2.62
CA ASP A 310 32.31 0.51 -3.52
C ASP A 310 31.34 -0.44 -4.25
N GLU A 311 31.89 -1.23 -5.17
CA GLU A 311 31.11 -2.22 -5.92
C GLU A 311 30.53 -3.32 -5.02
N SER A 312 31.20 -3.65 -3.90
CA SER A 312 30.74 -4.68 -2.97
C SER A 312 29.46 -4.26 -2.25
N PHE A 313 29.34 -2.98 -1.90
CA PHE A 313 28.13 -2.37 -1.38
C PHE A 313 26.99 -2.43 -2.40
N SER A 314 27.24 -1.99 -3.65
CA SER A 314 26.25 -2.04 -4.72
C SER A 314 25.73 -3.46 -4.98
N LYS A 315 26.64 -4.44 -4.99
CA LYS A 315 26.28 -5.87 -5.08
C LYS A 315 25.38 -6.29 -3.92
N SER A 316 25.69 -5.85 -2.69
CA SER A 316 24.89 -6.18 -1.50
C SER A 316 23.47 -5.60 -1.58
N ILE A 317 23.33 -4.35 -2.05
CA ILE A 317 22.03 -3.71 -2.26
C ILE A 317 21.20 -4.46 -3.31
N GLN A 318 21.79 -4.81 -4.46
CA GLN A 318 21.07 -5.54 -5.51
C GLN A 318 20.64 -6.93 -5.04
N ARG A 319 21.52 -7.64 -4.33
CA ARG A 319 21.21 -8.96 -3.76
C ARG A 319 20.13 -8.89 -2.70
N LEU A 320 20.16 -7.86 -1.85
CA LEU A 320 19.13 -7.63 -0.84
C LEU A 320 17.79 -7.37 -1.51
N ARG A 321 17.72 -6.47 -2.49
CA ARG A 321 16.49 -6.18 -3.22
C ARG A 321 15.95 -7.43 -3.93
N TRP A 322 16.81 -8.18 -4.60
CA TRP A 322 16.44 -9.43 -5.27
C TRP A 322 15.86 -10.46 -4.29
N ARG A 323 16.56 -10.76 -3.20
CA ARG A 323 16.13 -11.72 -2.16
C ARG A 323 14.76 -11.32 -1.59
N THR A 324 14.55 -10.02 -1.35
CA THR A 324 13.28 -9.50 -0.83
C THR A 324 12.13 -9.63 -1.83
N GLU A 325 12.32 -9.26 -3.09
CA GLU A 325 11.27 -9.38 -4.13
C GLU A 325 10.92 -10.85 -4.40
N LEU A 326 11.93 -11.72 -4.47
CA LEU A 326 11.74 -13.16 -4.62
C LEU A 326 11.01 -13.75 -3.40
N GLY A 327 11.46 -13.38 -2.19
CA GLY A 327 10.86 -13.81 -0.93
C GLY A 327 9.40 -13.38 -0.77
N LEU A 328 9.06 -12.16 -1.19
CA LEU A 328 7.68 -11.66 -1.22
C LEU A 328 6.81 -12.51 -2.17
N GLY A 329 7.30 -12.81 -3.38
CA GLY A 329 6.60 -13.67 -4.32
C GLY A 329 6.37 -15.09 -3.81
N ILE A 330 7.35 -15.67 -3.12
CA ILE A 330 7.22 -16.96 -2.45
C ILE A 330 6.15 -16.91 -1.35
N SER A 331 6.23 -15.92 -0.45
CA SER A 331 5.30 -15.78 0.67
C SER A 331 3.85 -15.53 0.24
N LEU A 332 3.64 -14.84 -0.88
CA LEU A 332 2.31 -14.64 -1.46
C LEU A 332 1.75 -15.90 -2.14
N SER A 333 2.61 -16.74 -2.72
CA SER A 333 2.17 -17.89 -3.54
C SER A 333 2.04 -19.20 -2.76
N ILE A 334 2.89 -19.48 -1.78
CA ILE A 334 2.87 -20.74 -1.01
C ILE A 334 1.51 -21.01 -0.33
N PRO A 335 0.89 -20.06 0.39
CA PRO A 335 -0.39 -20.29 1.08
C PRO A 335 -1.53 -20.70 0.14
N LEU A 336 -1.40 -20.39 -1.16
CA LEU A 336 -2.43 -20.57 -2.17
C LEU A 336 -2.30 -21.89 -2.92
N ARG A 337 -1.27 -22.70 -2.63
CA ARG A 337 -1.00 -23.97 -3.33
C ARG A 337 -2.16 -24.97 -3.22
N SER A 338 -2.80 -25.07 -2.06
CA SER A 338 -3.95 -25.95 -1.86
C SER A 338 -5.13 -25.54 -2.75
N LEU A 339 -5.46 -24.25 -2.79
CA LEU A 339 -6.53 -23.69 -3.62
C LEU A 339 -6.23 -23.83 -5.12
N THR A 340 -5.00 -23.53 -5.52
CA THR A 340 -4.57 -23.51 -6.93
C THR A 340 -4.27 -24.89 -7.51
N SER A 341 -4.23 -25.93 -6.68
CA SER A 341 -4.08 -27.33 -7.12
C SER A 341 -5.20 -27.78 -8.07
N THR A 342 -6.38 -27.15 -8.00
CA THR A 342 -7.51 -27.45 -8.86
C THR A 342 -7.45 -26.60 -10.14
N LYS A 343 -7.39 -27.24 -11.31
CA LYS A 343 -7.32 -26.58 -12.64
C LYS A 343 -8.40 -25.51 -12.86
N HIS A 344 -9.56 -25.64 -12.21
CA HIS A 344 -10.73 -24.78 -12.40
C HIS A 344 -10.95 -23.74 -11.28
N TRP A 345 -9.97 -23.48 -10.41
CA TRP A 345 -10.15 -22.54 -9.29
C TRP A 345 -10.50 -21.10 -9.74
N MET A 346 -10.10 -20.69 -10.95
CA MET A 346 -10.46 -19.41 -11.56
C MET A 346 -11.79 -19.42 -12.34
N HIS A 347 -12.45 -20.56 -12.48
CA HIS A 347 -13.65 -20.73 -13.31
C HIS A 347 -14.97 -20.63 -12.53
N THR A 348 -14.93 -20.10 -11.32
CA THR A 348 -16.12 -19.96 -10.46
C THR A 348 -17.01 -18.81 -10.93
N SER A 349 -18.27 -19.11 -11.27
CA SER A 349 -19.27 -18.13 -11.75
C SER A 349 -19.61 -17.04 -10.73
N ASN A 350 -19.49 -17.35 -9.43
CA ASN A 350 -19.63 -16.40 -8.32
C ASN A 350 -18.39 -16.47 -7.41
N PRO A 351 -17.30 -15.74 -7.74
CA PRO A 351 -16.04 -15.86 -7.00
C PRO A 351 -16.20 -15.33 -5.56
N THR A 352 -15.85 -16.17 -4.59
CA THR A 352 -15.84 -15.81 -3.17
C THR A 352 -14.79 -14.73 -2.89
N PRO A 353 -14.88 -13.99 -1.77
CA PRO A 353 -13.85 -13.04 -1.36
C PRO A 353 -12.45 -13.66 -1.29
N GLU A 354 -12.38 -14.94 -0.89
CA GLU A 354 -11.16 -15.74 -0.84
C GLU A 354 -10.53 -15.93 -2.24
N ILE A 355 -11.33 -16.32 -3.25
CA ILE A 355 -10.85 -16.47 -4.64
C ILE A 355 -10.36 -15.12 -5.18
N LYS A 356 -11.09 -14.03 -4.89
CA LYS A 356 -10.66 -12.67 -5.31
C LYS A 356 -9.36 -12.25 -4.65
N LYS A 357 -9.17 -12.62 -3.37
CA LYS A 357 -7.92 -12.37 -2.64
C LYS A 357 -6.78 -13.21 -3.21
N ALA A 358 -6.98 -14.51 -3.41
CA ALA A 358 -5.99 -15.39 -4.02
C ALA A 358 -5.54 -14.93 -5.40
N ALA A 359 -6.49 -14.48 -6.25
CA ALA A 359 -6.16 -13.90 -7.55
C ALA A 359 -5.33 -12.61 -7.44
N ARG A 360 -5.62 -11.73 -6.47
CA ARG A 360 -4.80 -10.54 -6.19
C ARG A 360 -3.40 -10.94 -5.72
N ASP A 361 -3.33 -11.83 -4.75
CA ASP A 361 -2.08 -12.25 -4.12
C ASP A 361 -1.17 -12.97 -5.13
N LEU A 362 -1.70 -13.81 -6.03
CA LEU A 362 -0.92 -14.45 -7.11
C LEU A 362 -0.44 -13.47 -8.17
N LEU A 363 -1.23 -12.45 -8.53
CA LEU A 363 -0.76 -11.40 -9.45
C LEU A 363 0.34 -10.56 -8.82
N LEU A 364 0.22 -10.25 -7.52
CA LEU A 364 1.28 -9.59 -6.77
C LEU A 364 2.52 -10.49 -6.66
N ALA A 365 2.33 -11.79 -6.49
CA ALA A 365 3.42 -12.76 -6.48
C ALA A 365 4.15 -12.77 -7.83
N GLU A 366 3.42 -12.91 -8.93
CA GLU A 366 3.99 -12.88 -10.29
C GLU A 366 4.78 -11.59 -10.51
N THR A 367 4.19 -10.44 -10.21
CA THR A 367 4.87 -9.15 -10.38
C THR A 367 6.14 -9.04 -9.52
N SER A 368 6.12 -9.56 -8.28
CA SER A 368 7.29 -9.53 -7.38
C SER A 368 8.40 -10.45 -7.87
N VAL A 369 8.07 -11.66 -8.33
CA VAL A 369 9.06 -12.59 -8.89
C VAL A 369 9.60 -12.09 -10.23
N SER A 370 8.76 -11.49 -11.08
CA SER A 370 9.18 -10.84 -12.32
C SER A 370 10.14 -9.66 -12.07
N LYS A 371 9.94 -8.89 -11.01
CA LYS A 371 10.91 -7.86 -10.56
C LYS A 371 12.23 -8.48 -10.11
N ALA A 372 12.18 -9.56 -9.31
CA ALA A 372 13.38 -10.29 -8.91
C ALA A 372 14.14 -10.83 -10.13
N LEU A 373 13.42 -11.38 -11.11
CA LEU A 373 13.99 -11.88 -12.36
C LEU A 373 14.65 -10.75 -13.16
N SER A 374 14.02 -9.58 -13.23
CA SER A 374 14.56 -8.41 -13.91
C SER A 374 15.90 -7.96 -13.32
N LEU A 375 16.12 -8.13 -12.01
CA LEU A 375 17.39 -7.80 -11.36
C LEU A 375 18.50 -8.78 -11.73
N VAL A 376 18.21 -10.08 -11.70
CA VAL A 376 19.24 -11.12 -11.94
C VAL A 376 19.59 -11.33 -13.41
N THR A 377 18.67 -10.96 -14.31
CA THR A 377 18.89 -11.01 -15.76
C THR A 377 19.36 -9.67 -16.34
N ASP A 378 19.42 -8.62 -15.50
CA ASP A 378 19.71 -7.24 -15.90
C ASP A 378 18.85 -6.80 -17.10
N SER A 379 17.55 -7.09 -17.02
CA SER A 379 16.60 -6.82 -18.11
C SER A 379 16.68 -5.34 -18.49
N PRO A 380 16.88 -5.02 -19.79
CA PRO A 380 16.99 -3.64 -20.25
C PRO A 380 15.65 -2.91 -20.26
N SER A 381 14.54 -3.57 -19.92
CA SER A 381 13.20 -2.97 -19.91
C SER A 381 12.98 -2.19 -18.62
N PRO A 382 12.80 -0.85 -18.67
CA PRO A 382 12.45 -0.06 -17.49
C PRO A 382 11.12 -0.49 -16.87
N ALA A 383 10.24 -1.11 -17.66
CA ALA A 383 8.94 -1.58 -17.19
C ALA A 383 9.01 -2.85 -16.34
N SER A 384 10.14 -3.59 -16.32
CA SER A 384 10.28 -4.80 -15.48
C SER A 384 11.18 -4.59 -14.27
N ASN A 385 12.09 -3.61 -14.30
CA ASN A 385 13.06 -3.41 -13.24
C ASN A 385 12.44 -2.65 -12.05
N PRO A 386 12.49 -3.22 -10.83
CA PRO A 386 11.83 -2.64 -9.66
C PRO A 386 12.34 -1.24 -9.30
N TRP A 387 13.59 -0.90 -9.62
CA TRP A 387 14.16 0.41 -9.32
C TRP A 387 13.60 1.51 -10.22
N PHE A 388 13.40 1.24 -11.52
CA PHE A 388 12.85 2.21 -12.47
C PHE A 388 11.38 2.56 -12.17
N HIS A 389 10.66 1.68 -11.45
CA HIS A 389 9.30 1.96 -10.97
C HIS A 389 9.27 2.86 -9.74
N SER A 390 10.33 2.85 -8.93
CA SER A 390 10.35 3.48 -7.61
C SER A 390 11.27 4.69 -7.49
N LEU A 391 12.25 4.83 -8.39
CA LEU A 391 13.28 5.86 -8.33
C LEU A 391 13.43 6.58 -9.68
N PRO A 392 13.75 7.89 -9.67
CA PRO A 392 14.34 8.57 -10.82
C PRO A 392 15.61 7.85 -11.29
N ILE A 393 15.87 7.89 -12.60
CA ILE A 393 16.96 7.11 -13.22
C ILE A 393 18.33 7.44 -12.63
N GLU A 394 18.55 8.69 -12.22
CA GLU A 394 19.80 9.18 -11.65
C GLU A 394 20.08 8.60 -10.26
N LEU A 395 19.06 8.08 -9.58
CA LEU A 395 19.17 7.55 -8.21
C LEU A 395 19.22 6.01 -8.19
N ILE A 396 19.10 5.35 -9.36
CA ILE A 396 19.06 3.89 -9.44
C ILE A 396 20.42 3.28 -9.08
N PRO A 397 20.48 2.34 -8.13
CA PRO A 397 21.73 1.68 -7.76
C PRO A 397 22.31 0.90 -8.95
N ASN A 398 23.64 0.90 -9.08
CA ASN A 398 24.31 0.15 -10.14
C ASN A 398 24.02 -1.36 -10.03
N ASN A 399 23.78 -2.01 -11.17
CA ASN A 399 23.60 -3.46 -11.27
C ASN A 399 24.61 -4.04 -12.27
N LYS A 400 25.01 -5.30 -12.07
CA LYS A 400 25.83 -6.05 -13.03
C LYS A 400 25.36 -7.50 -13.09
N PRO A 401 25.35 -8.14 -14.28
CA PRO A 401 24.99 -9.55 -14.40
C PRO A 401 25.84 -10.51 -13.54
N THR A 402 27.08 -10.12 -13.22
CA THR A 402 28.03 -10.89 -12.39
C THR A 402 27.74 -10.84 -10.89
N PHE A 403 26.77 -10.03 -10.45
CA PHE A 403 26.37 -9.96 -9.04
C PHE A 403 25.57 -11.18 -8.57
N PHE A 404 25.01 -11.94 -9.52
CA PHE A 404 24.16 -13.09 -9.29
C PHE A 404 24.75 -14.34 -9.93
N THR A 405 24.66 -15.45 -9.21
CA THR A 405 25.09 -16.77 -9.70
C THR A 405 24.03 -17.39 -10.61
N GLU A 406 24.43 -18.32 -11.46
CA GLU A 406 23.49 -19.05 -12.33
C GLU A 406 22.43 -19.82 -11.51
N ARG A 407 22.79 -20.33 -10.32
CA ARG A 407 21.84 -20.99 -9.41
C ARG A 407 20.76 -20.05 -8.89
N GLU A 408 21.11 -18.80 -8.59
CA GLU A 408 20.14 -17.78 -8.13
C GLU A 408 19.20 -17.38 -9.26
N LYS A 409 19.73 -17.29 -10.49
CA LYS A 409 18.91 -17.07 -11.70
C LYS A 409 17.95 -18.26 -11.92
N ALA A 410 18.46 -19.48 -11.84
CA ALA A 410 17.67 -20.71 -11.98
C ALA A 410 16.54 -20.79 -10.93
N GLN A 411 16.86 -20.50 -9.66
CA GLN A 411 15.86 -20.45 -8.59
C GLN A 411 14.76 -19.41 -8.89
N THR A 412 15.15 -18.23 -9.40
CA THR A 412 14.19 -17.17 -9.72
C THR A 412 13.23 -17.59 -10.84
N TRP A 413 13.76 -18.20 -11.91
CA TRP A 413 12.95 -18.79 -12.99
C TRP A 413 12.02 -19.89 -12.48
N TYR A 414 12.52 -20.78 -11.62
CA TYR A 414 11.71 -21.84 -11.03
C TYR A 414 10.52 -21.27 -10.25
N VAL A 415 10.75 -20.29 -9.37
CA VAL A 415 9.65 -19.67 -8.61
C VAL A 415 8.65 -19.01 -9.56
N LEU A 416 9.11 -18.29 -10.60
CA LEU A 416 8.21 -17.66 -11.57
C LEU A 416 7.34 -18.69 -12.28
N GLY A 417 7.94 -19.79 -12.74
CA GLY A 417 7.23 -20.89 -13.36
C GLY A 417 6.17 -21.51 -12.44
N THR A 418 6.44 -21.65 -11.14
CA THR A 418 5.43 -22.15 -10.20
C THR A 418 4.23 -21.20 -10.05
N VAL A 419 4.47 -19.89 -10.08
CA VAL A 419 3.41 -18.87 -10.01
C VAL A 419 2.60 -18.85 -11.32
N HIS A 420 3.27 -18.90 -12.48
CA HIS A 420 2.60 -19.02 -13.77
C HIS A 420 1.73 -20.27 -13.86
N MET A 421 2.23 -21.42 -13.40
CA MET A 421 1.43 -22.65 -13.35
C MET A 421 0.21 -22.48 -12.44
N ALA A 422 0.34 -21.86 -11.27
CA ALA A 422 -0.79 -21.57 -10.37
C ALA A 422 -1.83 -20.63 -11.00
N LEU A 423 -1.39 -19.71 -11.87
CA LEU A 423 -2.23 -18.82 -12.68
C LEU A 423 -2.76 -19.49 -13.96
N GLY A 424 -2.52 -20.78 -14.17
CA GLY A 424 -2.98 -21.53 -15.35
C GLY A 424 -2.22 -21.18 -16.64
N GLU A 425 -1.06 -20.53 -16.54
CA GLU A 425 -0.17 -20.20 -17.66
C GLU A 425 0.86 -21.31 -17.90
N ASN A 426 0.39 -22.52 -18.21
CA ASN A 426 1.25 -23.71 -18.32
C ASN A 426 2.35 -23.56 -19.39
N ILE A 427 2.08 -22.82 -20.48
CA ILE A 427 3.08 -22.54 -21.54
C ILE A 427 4.22 -21.67 -21.01
N PHE A 428 3.90 -20.60 -20.28
CA PHE A 428 4.92 -19.75 -19.65
C PHE A 428 5.68 -20.54 -18.58
N ALA A 429 4.96 -21.30 -17.75
CA ALA A 429 5.57 -22.13 -16.73
C ALA A 429 6.59 -23.13 -17.32
N CYS A 430 6.26 -23.83 -18.40
CA CYS A 430 7.21 -24.73 -19.07
C CYS A 430 8.48 -23.99 -19.53
N GLY A 431 8.34 -22.85 -20.20
CA GLY A 431 9.50 -22.07 -20.67
C GLY A 431 10.36 -21.52 -19.52
N ASP A 432 9.74 -21.16 -18.40
CA ASP A 432 10.47 -20.72 -17.21
C ASP A 432 11.23 -21.87 -16.55
N MET A 433 10.59 -23.04 -16.42
CA MET A 433 11.23 -24.24 -15.86
C MET A 433 12.35 -24.78 -16.75
N GLU A 434 12.20 -24.70 -18.08
CA GLU A 434 13.26 -25.07 -19.04
C GLU A 434 14.51 -24.22 -18.82
N ARG A 435 14.36 -22.88 -18.76
CA ARG A 435 15.46 -21.96 -18.43
C ARG A 435 16.05 -22.24 -17.05
N ALA A 436 15.22 -22.57 -16.06
CA ALA A 436 15.70 -22.94 -14.74
C ALA A 436 16.61 -24.19 -14.79
N LEU A 437 16.23 -25.22 -15.54
CA LEU A 437 17.04 -26.43 -15.71
C LEU A 437 18.35 -26.17 -16.46
N GLU A 438 18.32 -25.37 -17.53
CA GLU A 438 19.53 -24.97 -18.27
C GLU A 438 20.56 -24.29 -17.37
N LEU A 439 20.11 -23.35 -16.54
CA LEU A 439 20.95 -22.57 -15.64
C LEU A 439 21.40 -23.37 -14.40
N TRP A 440 20.64 -24.38 -13.99
CA TRP A 440 21.03 -25.28 -12.90
C TRP A 440 22.23 -26.17 -13.30
N GLY A 441 22.31 -26.53 -14.58
CA GLY A 441 23.40 -27.32 -15.17
C GLY A 441 23.38 -28.80 -14.76
N ASN A 442 24.23 -29.62 -15.40
CA ASN A 442 24.34 -31.07 -15.15
C ASN A 442 25.45 -31.47 -14.16
N GLU A 443 26.19 -30.51 -13.60
CA GLU A 443 27.50 -30.76 -12.97
C GLU A 443 27.49 -30.92 -11.44
N SER A 444 26.36 -30.77 -10.75
CA SER A 444 26.29 -31.17 -9.34
C SER A 444 25.98 -32.67 -9.26
N GLY A 445 27.03 -33.49 -9.16
CA GLY A 445 26.98 -34.96 -8.95
C GLY A 445 26.41 -35.38 -7.59
N VAL A 446 25.36 -34.71 -7.12
CA VAL A 446 24.51 -35.14 -6.02
C VAL A 446 23.08 -34.91 -6.48
N ASP A 447 22.55 -35.88 -7.24
CA ASP A 447 21.11 -36.11 -7.33
C ASP A 447 20.66 -36.62 -5.97
N GLU A 448 20.49 -35.70 -5.01
CA GLU A 448 19.65 -36.01 -3.85
C GLU A 448 18.23 -36.21 -4.41
N GLU A 449 17.69 -37.43 -4.31
CA GLU A 449 16.25 -37.63 -4.31
C GLU A 449 15.68 -36.57 -3.33
N ASP A 450 14.77 -35.70 -3.80
CA ASP A 450 14.23 -34.48 -3.15
C ASP A 450 15.01 -33.15 -3.30
N GLY A 451 16.10 -33.13 -4.06
CA GLY A 451 16.86 -31.93 -4.41
C GLY A 451 16.08 -30.95 -5.30
N LEU A 452 16.50 -29.67 -5.32
CA LEU A 452 15.78 -28.61 -6.06
C LEU A 452 15.67 -28.91 -7.57
N ARG A 453 16.67 -29.55 -8.19
CA ARG A 453 16.61 -30.00 -9.59
C ARG A 453 15.43 -30.93 -9.84
N GLY A 454 15.29 -31.99 -9.05
CA GLY A 454 14.18 -32.94 -9.18
C GLY A 454 12.82 -32.27 -9.02
N ARG A 455 12.72 -31.27 -8.13
CA ARG A 455 11.49 -30.45 -7.99
C ARG A 455 11.21 -29.60 -9.23
N ILE A 456 12.24 -29.04 -9.88
CA ILE A 456 12.09 -28.31 -11.14
C ILE A 456 11.61 -29.26 -12.25
N GLU A 457 12.22 -30.44 -12.37
CA GLU A 457 11.84 -31.46 -13.37
C GLU A 457 10.40 -31.95 -13.16
N GLU A 458 10.01 -32.25 -11.92
CA GLU A 458 8.63 -32.64 -11.59
C GLU A 458 7.63 -31.52 -11.94
N ALA A 459 7.97 -30.27 -11.63
CA ALA A 459 7.12 -29.12 -11.95
C ALA A 459 7.05 -28.87 -13.46
N PHE A 460 8.15 -29.07 -14.19
CA PHE A 460 8.18 -29.01 -15.66
C PHE A 460 7.24 -30.04 -16.28
N GLU A 461 7.32 -31.30 -15.85
CA GLU A 461 6.44 -32.37 -16.33
C GLU A 461 4.97 -32.13 -15.96
N ARG A 462 4.71 -31.53 -14.79
CA ARG A 462 3.36 -31.12 -14.40
C ARG A 462 2.80 -30.02 -15.31
N ALA A 463 3.60 -29.00 -15.61
CA ALA A 463 3.22 -27.94 -16.53
C ALA A 463 2.96 -28.51 -17.94
N ARG A 464 3.80 -29.44 -18.41
CA ARG A 464 3.65 -30.11 -19.70
C ARG A 464 2.33 -30.90 -19.80
N LYS A 465 2.00 -31.71 -18.78
CA LYS A 465 0.70 -32.38 -18.68
C LYS A 465 -0.47 -31.40 -18.69
N GLY A 466 -0.28 -30.21 -18.11
CA GLY A 466 -1.23 -29.11 -18.18
C GLY A 466 -1.48 -28.63 -19.61
N ILE A 467 -0.41 -28.43 -20.40
CA ILE A 467 -0.48 -28.08 -21.82
C ILE A 467 -1.21 -29.16 -22.62
N ASP A 468 -0.82 -30.42 -22.46
CA ASP A 468 -1.43 -31.55 -23.16
C ASP A 468 -2.94 -31.63 -22.84
N GLY A 469 -3.32 -31.43 -21.58
CA GLY A 469 -4.71 -31.38 -21.14
C GLY A 469 -5.48 -30.13 -21.59
N ASP A 470 -4.82 -29.12 -22.16
CA ASP A 470 -5.41 -27.91 -22.73
C ASP A 470 -5.34 -27.89 -24.27
N ALA A 471 -4.78 -28.93 -24.90
CA ALA A 471 -4.48 -28.97 -26.33
C ALA A 471 -5.69 -28.65 -27.22
N GLU A 472 -6.86 -29.24 -26.94
CA GLU A 472 -8.09 -28.97 -27.70
C GLU A 472 -8.56 -27.51 -27.53
N SER A 473 -8.57 -27.01 -26.30
CA SER A 473 -8.94 -25.62 -25.98
C SER A 473 -7.96 -24.61 -26.60
N MET A 474 -6.68 -24.97 -26.72
CA MET A 474 -5.67 -24.17 -27.41
C MET A 474 -5.88 -24.17 -28.92
N TRP A 475 -6.23 -25.31 -29.50
CA TRP A 475 -6.48 -25.45 -30.94
C TRP A 475 -7.66 -24.60 -31.42
N VAL A 476 -8.76 -24.57 -30.65
CA VAL A 476 -9.92 -23.70 -30.93
C VAL A 476 -9.72 -22.26 -30.46
N GLY A 477 -8.61 -21.98 -29.76
CA GLY A 477 -8.17 -20.65 -29.40
C GLY A 477 -8.78 -20.06 -28.12
N ASP A 478 -9.43 -20.88 -27.29
CA ASP A 478 -9.99 -20.51 -25.99
C ASP A 478 -8.91 -20.33 -24.90
N ILE A 479 -7.79 -21.04 -25.04
CA ILE A 479 -6.60 -20.89 -24.20
C ILE A 479 -5.44 -20.39 -25.06
N ARG A 480 -4.87 -19.25 -24.66
CA ARG A 480 -3.70 -18.62 -25.28
C ARG A 480 -2.78 -18.06 -24.18
N PRO A 481 -1.48 -17.85 -24.47
CA PRO A 481 -0.60 -17.17 -23.53
C PRO A 481 -1.20 -15.87 -22.99
N GLY A 482 -1.17 -15.69 -21.66
CA GLY A 482 -1.73 -14.53 -20.96
C GLY A 482 -3.23 -14.61 -20.65
N THR A 483 -3.90 -15.72 -20.96
CA THR A 483 -5.34 -15.91 -20.65
C THR A 483 -5.59 -16.06 -19.15
N GLY A 484 -4.74 -16.81 -18.44
CA GLY A 484 -4.78 -16.99 -17.00
C GLY A 484 -4.53 -15.68 -16.25
N LEU A 485 -3.50 -14.93 -16.64
CA LEU A 485 -3.21 -13.58 -16.12
C LEU A 485 -4.41 -12.64 -16.28
N LYS A 486 -5.03 -12.62 -17.46
CA LYS A 486 -6.23 -11.80 -17.73
C LYS A 486 -7.42 -12.22 -16.87
N LYS A 487 -7.63 -13.53 -16.67
CA LYS A 487 -8.70 -14.05 -15.81
C LYS A 487 -8.47 -13.66 -14.34
N ALA A 488 -7.27 -13.89 -13.82
CA ALA A 488 -6.89 -13.48 -12.47
C ALA A 488 -7.08 -11.97 -12.28
N ALA A 489 -6.69 -11.14 -13.27
CA ALA A 489 -6.87 -9.69 -13.21
C ALA A 489 -8.34 -9.26 -13.18
N ARG A 490 -9.23 -9.95 -13.89
CA ARG A 490 -10.69 -9.71 -13.81
C ARG A 490 -11.24 -10.08 -12.43
N LEU A 491 -10.90 -11.27 -11.93
CA LEU A 491 -11.29 -11.74 -10.60
C LEU A 491 -10.81 -10.78 -9.50
N ALA A 492 -9.56 -10.34 -9.57
CA ALA A 492 -8.94 -9.40 -8.65
C ALA A 492 -9.68 -8.05 -8.58
N ARG A 493 -10.11 -7.54 -9.75
CA ARG A 493 -10.90 -6.31 -9.88
C ARG A 493 -12.36 -6.47 -9.45
N GLY A 494 -12.83 -7.70 -9.27
CA GLY A 494 -14.21 -8.01 -8.93
C GLY A 494 -15.19 -7.77 -10.08
N LEU A 495 -14.71 -7.89 -11.33
CA LEU A 495 -15.47 -7.70 -12.57
C LEU A 495 -15.83 -9.03 -13.22
#